data_AF-A0A382HK96-F1
#
_entry.id   AF-A0A382HK96-F1
#
_cell.length_a   1.000
_cell.length_b   1.000
_cell.length_c   1.000
_cell.angle_alpha   90.00
_cell.angle_beta   90.00
_cell.angle_gamma   90.00
#
_symmetry.space_group_name_H-M   'P 1'
#
loop_
_entity.id
_entity.type
_entity.pdbx_description
1 polymer ?
#
loop_
_entity_poly.entity_id
_entity_poly.type
_entity_poly.pdbx_seq_one_letter_code
_entity_poly.pdbx_strand_id
1 'polypeptide(L)'
;MKTTRLFAAILLGLAFIGSTTASAQQLYWASSGKFGPFNIQILVPTYPEAKDIMVPVNMWVLDHPKGLVVYDTGNNVAISD
;
A
#
# COMPACT_ATOMS: atom_id res chain seq x y z
N MET A 1 -16.49 -2.00 -48.94
CA MET A 1 -17.36 -2.13 -47.74
C MET A 1 -17.02 -3.35 -46.88
N LYS A 2 -16.85 -4.56 -47.43
CA LYS A 2 -16.52 -5.77 -46.63
C LYS A 2 -15.16 -5.69 -45.92
N THR A 3 -14.14 -5.19 -46.62
CA THR A 3 -12.78 -4.99 -46.10
C THR A 3 -12.72 -3.93 -45.00
N THR A 4 -13.42 -2.80 -45.18
CA THR A 4 -13.51 -1.74 -44.17
C THR A 4 -14.17 -2.21 -42.87
N ARG A 5 -15.21 -3.06 -42.98
CA ARG A 5 -15.87 -3.68 -41.82
C ARG A 5 -14.96 -4.68 -41.10
N LEU A 6 -14.14 -5.43 -41.85
CA LEU A 6 -13.17 -6.35 -41.28
C LEU A 6 -12.06 -5.60 -40.52
N PHE A 7 -11.52 -4.52 -41.11
CA PHE A 7 -10.55 -3.67 -40.43
C PHE A 7 -11.10 -3.03 -39.17
N ALA A 8 -12.34 -2.52 -39.21
CA ALA A 8 -13.00 -1.97 -38.03
C ALA A 8 -13.17 -3.03 -36.92
N ALA A 9 -13.54 -4.27 -37.27
CA ALA A 9 -13.67 -5.37 -36.32
C ALA A 9 -12.33 -5.76 -35.67
N ILE A 10 -11.24 -5.77 -36.45
CA ILE A 10 -9.89 -6.04 -35.92
C ILE A 10 -9.44 -4.91 -34.99
N LEU A 11 -9.67 -3.64 -35.36
CA LEU A 11 -9.33 -2.49 -34.53
C LEU A 11 -10.09 -2.49 -33.19
N LEU A 12 -11.39 -2.80 -33.24
CA LEU A 12 -12.22 -3.00 -32.06
C LEU A 12 -11.68 -4.14 -31.19
N GLY A 13 -11.34 -5.28 -31.80
CA GLY A 13 -10.74 -6.41 -31.07
C GLY A 13 -9.43 -6.05 -30.37
N LEU A 14 -8.55 -5.30 -31.04
CA LEU A 14 -7.27 -4.86 -30.48
C LEU A 14 -7.43 -3.84 -29.34
N ALA A 15 -8.46 -2.98 -29.39
CA ALA A 15 -8.71 -1.98 -28.35
C ALA A 15 -9.06 -2.60 -26.98
N PHE A 16 -9.61 -3.82 -26.95
CA PHE A 16 -9.96 -4.53 -25.70
C PHE A 16 -8.82 -5.39 -25.12
N ILE A 17 -7.73 -5.65 -25.87
CA ILE A 17 -6.58 -6.43 -25.37
C ILE A 17 -5.70 -5.56 -24.44
N GLY A 18 -5.73 -4.23 -24.63
CA GLY A 18 -4.90 -3.27 -23.91
C GLY A 18 -5.53 -2.65 -22.66
N SER A 19 -6.81 -2.91 -22.37
CA SER A 19 -7.39 -2.52 -21.09
C SER A 19 -6.85 -3.47 -20.02
N THR A 20 -5.67 -3.15 -19.50
CA THR A 20 -5.25 -3.65 -18.19
C THR A 20 -6.41 -3.34 -17.26
N THR A 21 -7.16 -4.36 -16.86
CA THR A 21 -8.04 -4.20 -15.71
C THR A 21 -7.10 -3.71 -14.61
N ALA A 22 -7.32 -2.50 -14.12
CA ALA A 22 -6.80 -2.12 -12.82
C ALA A 22 -7.36 -3.19 -11.88
N SER A 23 -6.60 -4.26 -11.69
CA SER A 23 -6.94 -5.30 -10.73
C SER A 23 -7.11 -4.55 -9.42
N ALA A 24 -8.26 -4.73 -8.76
CA ALA A 24 -8.49 -4.12 -7.47
C ALA A 24 -7.36 -4.56 -6.53
N GLN A 25 -6.39 -3.66 -6.34
CA GLN A 25 -5.26 -3.92 -5.48
C GLN A 25 -5.76 -3.81 -4.05
N GLN A 26 -5.59 -4.87 -3.28
CA GLN A 26 -5.93 -4.84 -1.87
C GLN A 26 -4.76 -4.24 -1.10
N LEU A 27 -5.07 -3.26 -0.25
CA LEU A 27 -4.11 -2.66 0.66
C LEU A 27 -4.42 -3.15 2.06
N TYR A 28 -3.48 -3.91 2.62
CA TYR A 28 -3.56 -4.42 3.98
C TYR A 28 -2.75 -3.54 4.90
N TRP A 29 -3.33 -3.24 6.06
CA TRP A 29 -2.64 -2.60 7.18
C TRP A 29 -2.27 -3.66 8.21
N ALA A 30 -1.05 -3.60 8.72
CA ALA A 30 -0.59 -4.37 9.86
C ALA A 30 0.17 -3.48 10.84
N SER A 31 0.29 -3.92 12.08
CA SER A 31 1.14 -3.27 13.08
C SER A 31 2.17 -4.25 13.64
N SER A 32 3.43 -3.84 13.68
CA SER A 32 4.55 -4.60 14.25
C SER A 32 4.71 -4.34 15.77
N GLY A 33 3.61 -4.01 16.44
CA GLY A 33 3.61 -3.59 17.85
C GLY A 33 3.68 -2.08 18.02
N LYS A 34 4.16 -1.63 19.18
CA LYS A 34 4.18 -0.20 19.55
C LYS A 34 5.60 0.31 19.75
N PHE A 35 5.83 1.57 19.41
CA PHE A 35 7.08 2.30 19.66
C PHE A 35 6.84 3.40 20.71
N GLY A 36 7.82 3.62 21.58
CA GLY A 36 7.75 4.53 22.72
C GLY A 36 8.16 3.85 24.04
N PRO A 37 7.92 4.50 25.19
CA PRO A 37 7.19 5.76 25.36
C PRO A 37 7.98 6.98 24.86
N PHE A 38 7.27 8.01 24.40
CA PHE A 38 7.83 9.35 24.20
C PHE A 38 6.77 10.42 24.43
N ASN A 39 7.23 11.64 24.75
CA ASN A 39 6.35 12.77 24.99
C ASN A 39 5.58 13.15 23.70
N ILE A 40 4.25 13.24 23.78
CA ILE A 40 3.37 13.60 22.66
C ILE A 40 3.75 14.92 21.97
N GLN A 41 4.41 15.84 22.68
CA GLN A 41 4.86 17.12 22.13
C GLN A 41 5.97 16.98 21.08
N ILE A 42 6.61 15.81 20.95
CA ILE A 42 7.50 15.50 19.82
C ILE A 42 6.71 15.39 18.50
N LEU A 43 5.47 14.90 18.55
CA LEU A 43 4.60 14.80 17.37
C LEU A 43 3.75 16.06 17.18
N VAL A 44 3.24 16.61 18.28
CA VAL A 44 2.36 17.79 18.29
C VAL A 44 2.91 18.80 19.29
N PRO A 45 3.85 19.68 18.88
CA PRO A 45 4.54 20.60 19.80
C PRO A 45 3.63 21.52 20.61
N THR A 46 2.44 21.81 20.10
CA THR A 46 1.43 22.66 20.76
C THR A 46 0.46 21.89 21.67
N TYR A 47 0.66 20.57 21.83
CA TYR A 47 -0.22 19.77 22.67
C TYR A 47 -0.16 20.28 24.12
N PRO A 48 -1.32 20.54 24.76
CA PRO A 48 -1.36 21.33 26.00
C PRO A 48 -0.72 20.64 27.20
N GLU A 49 -0.68 19.30 27.20
CA GLU A 49 -0.20 18.50 28.32
C GLU A 49 0.94 17.58 27.92
N ALA A 50 2.06 17.66 28.64
CA ALA A 50 3.14 16.69 28.49
C ALA A 50 2.68 15.32 29.00
N LYS A 51 2.55 14.35 28.08
CA LYS A 51 2.27 12.96 28.41
C LYS A 51 3.01 12.03 27.48
N ASP A 52 3.42 10.89 28.03
CA ASP A 52 4.04 9.84 27.26
C ASP A 52 2.98 9.03 26.51
N ILE A 53 3.25 8.75 25.24
CA ILE A 53 2.40 7.94 24.37
C ILE A 53 3.18 6.79 23.76
N MET A 54 2.43 5.74 23.42
CA MET A 54 2.88 4.63 22.59
C MET A 54 2.17 4.73 21.24
N VAL A 55 2.91 4.69 20.14
CA VAL A 55 2.33 4.72 18.79
C VAL A 55 2.47 3.35 18.11
N PRO A 56 1.49 2.92 17.30
CA PRO A 56 1.66 1.70 16.52
C PRO A 56 2.74 1.90 15.46
N VAL A 57 3.60 0.90 15.29
CA VAL A 57 4.51 0.83 14.15
C VAL A 57 3.75 0.19 13.00
N ASN A 58 3.42 1.00 11.99
CA ASN A 58 2.60 0.58 10.87
C ASN A 58 3.45 -0.13 9.82
N MET A 59 2.84 -1.13 9.17
CA MET A 59 3.35 -1.76 7.96
C MET A 59 2.20 -1.89 6.99
N TRP A 60 2.49 -1.89 5.70
CA TRP A 60 1.47 -2.05 4.66
C TRP A 60 1.88 -3.12 3.67
N VAL A 61 0.90 -3.91 3.22
CA VAL A 61 1.11 -4.88 2.14
C VAL A 61 0.14 -4.55 1.02
N LEU A 62 0.69 -4.25 -0.15
CA LEU A 62 -0.07 -4.12 -1.38
C LEU A 62 -0.06 -5.46 -2.11
N ASP A 63 -1.25 -6.04 -2.27
CA ASP A 63 -1.45 -7.21 -3.12
C ASP A 63 -1.54 -6.75 -4.57
N HIS A 64 -0.42 -6.85 -5.29
CA HIS A 64 -0.30 -6.41 -6.68
C HIS A 64 -0.27 -7.63 -7.61
N PRO A 65 -0.84 -7.57 -8.83
CA PRO A 65 -0.86 -8.70 -9.78
C PRO A 65 0.51 -9.30 -10.18
N LYS A 66 1.60 -8.64 -9.80
CA LYS A 66 2.98 -9.07 -10.07
C LYS A 66 3.71 -9.59 -8.82
N GLY A 67 3.01 -9.71 -7.69
CA GLY A 67 3.58 -10.08 -6.40
C GLY A 67 3.26 -9.07 -5.31
N LEU A 68 3.55 -9.43 -4.06
CA LEU A 68 3.32 -8.56 -2.91
C LEU A 68 4.37 -7.45 -2.84
N VAL A 69 3.91 -6.24 -2.52
CA VAL A 69 4.80 -5.13 -2.17
C VAL A 69 4.62 -4.83 -0.69
N VAL A 70 5.71 -4.88 0.06
CA VAL A 70 5.74 -4.58 1.49
C VAL A 70 6.33 -3.19 1.68
N TYR A 71 5.59 -2.31 2.37
CA TYR A 71 6.06 -1.00 2.81
C TYR A 71 6.39 -1.05 4.29
N ASP A 72 7.62 -0.66 4.62
CA ASP A 72 8.27 -0.78 5.92
C ASP A 72 8.41 -2.22 6.44
N THR A 73 9.25 -2.43 7.47
CA THR A 73 9.56 -3.78 8.00
C THR A 73 9.24 -3.97 9.48
N GLY A 74 8.68 -2.94 10.13
CA GLY A 74 8.27 -3.02 11.53
C GLY A 74 9.42 -2.87 12.53
N ASN A 75 9.22 -3.39 13.74
CA ASN A 75 10.22 -3.36 14.80
C ASN A 75 11.26 -4.48 14.64
N ASN A 76 12.49 -4.20 15.05
CA ASN A 76 13.50 -5.24 15.18
C ASN A 76 13.09 -6.22 16.28
N VAL A 77 13.17 -7.52 16.00
CA VAL A 77 13.20 -8.54 17.05
C VAL A 77 14.55 -8.38 17.76
N ALA A 78 14.55 -8.31 19.09
CA ALA A 78 15.80 -8.39 19.85
C ALA A 78 16.46 -9.73 19.52
N ILE A 79 17.60 -9.70 18.83
CA ILE A 79 18.42 -10.89 18.64
C ILE A 79 19.06 -11.16 19.99
N SER A 80 18.56 -12.16 20.72
CA SER A 80 19.27 -12.74 21.85
C SER A 80 20.13 -13.89 21.33
N ASP A 81 21.43 -13.81 21.55
CA ASP A 81 22.39 -14.91 21.30
C ASP A 81 22.02 -16.17 22.12
#